data_AF-A0A7J5DAK4-F1
#
_entry.id   AF-A0A7J5DAK4-F1
#
_cell.length_a   1.000
_cell.length_b   1.000
_cell.length_c   1.000
_cell.angle_alpha   90.00
_cell.angle_beta   90.00
_cell.angle_gamma   90.00
#
_symmetry.space_group_name_H-M   'P 1'
#
loop_
_entity.id
_entity.type
_entity.pdbx_description
1 polymer ?
#
loop_
_entity_poly.entity_id
_entity_poly.type
_entity_poly.pdbx_seq_one_letter_code
_entity_poly.pdbx_strand_id
1 'polypeptide(L)' 'MFQEAPIYRQLVAERGDIPAQVRGEAERIKSDLRRVMPPLRTSAPAVAEPVWSGAPAGLALPPGAQQG' A
#
# COMPACT_ATOMS: atom_id res chain seq x y z
N MET A 1 -19.34 13.57 17.39
CA MET A 1 -19.82 13.25 16.02
C MET A 1 -18.62 13.38 15.10
N PHE A 2 -18.02 12.27 14.66
CA PHE A 2 -16.91 12.30 13.70
C PHE A 2 -17.50 12.53 12.32
N GLN A 3 -17.58 13.80 11.91
CA GLN A 3 -17.78 14.16 10.51
C GLN A 3 -16.42 13.97 9.83
N GLU A 4 -16.00 12.72 9.64
CA GLU A 4 -14.81 12.44 8.83
C GLU A 4 -15.19 12.74 7.39
N ALA A 5 -14.96 14.00 6.97
CA ALA A 5 -14.71 14.28 5.57
C ALA A 5 -13.77 13.17 5.07
N PRO A 6 -14.05 12.50 3.93
CA PRO A 6 -13.33 11.30 3.53
C PRO A 6 -11.84 11.62 3.53
N ILE A 7 -11.15 11.12 4.56
CA ILE A 7 -9.91 11.68 5.12
C ILE A 7 -8.88 11.91 4.02
N TYR A 8 -8.91 11.06 3.00
CA TYR A 8 -8.07 11.12 1.81
C TYR A 8 -8.04 12.49 1.10
N ARG A 9 -9.19 13.11 0.80
CA ARG A 9 -9.18 14.41 0.07
C ARG A 9 -8.57 15.52 0.90
N GLN A 10 -8.86 15.52 2.20
CA GLN A 10 -8.31 16.49 3.13
C GLN A 10 -6.80 16.27 3.32
N LEU A 11 -6.35 15.02 3.47
CA LEU A 11 -4.93 14.69 3.52
C LEU A 11 -4.19 15.14 2.25
N VAL A 12 -4.77 14.93 1.07
CA VAL A 12 -4.18 15.42 -0.19
C VAL A 12 -4.12 16.94 -0.22
N ALA A 13 -5.14 17.64 0.30
CA ALA A 13 -5.13 19.10 0.36
C ALA A 13 -4.08 19.64 1.35
N GLU A 14 -3.90 19.00 2.51
CA GLU A 14 -2.99 19.46 3.57
C GLU A 14 -1.52 19.02 3.35
N ARG A 15 -1.31 17.84 2.77
CA ARG A 15 0.01 17.18 2.67
C ARG A 15 0.44 16.93 1.21
N GLY A 16 -0.43 17.20 0.25
CA GLY A 16 -0.22 16.82 -1.15
C GLY A 16 -0.55 15.35 -1.41
N ASP A 17 -0.54 14.97 -2.68
CA ASP A 17 -0.78 13.59 -3.12
C ASP A 17 0.45 12.70 -2.89
N ILE A 18 0.72 12.39 -1.63
CA ILE A 18 1.84 11.53 -1.21
C ILE A 18 1.78 10.15 -1.90
N PRO A 19 0.62 9.48 -2.03
CA PRO A 19 0.54 8.20 -2.76
C PRO A 19 0.99 8.29 -4.22
N ALA A 20 0.59 9.33 -4.96
CA ALA A 20 1.05 9.52 -6.34
C ALA A 20 2.56 9.80 -6.40
N GLN A 21 3.10 10.60 -5.47
CA GLN A 21 4.53 10.88 -5.39
C GLN A 21 5.35 9.63 -5.14
N VAL A 22 4.96 8.81 -4.15
CA VAL A 22 5.66 7.55 -3.85
C VAL A 22 5.60 6.59 -5.04
N ARG A 23 4.48 6.52 -5.76
CA ARG A 23 4.38 5.71 -6.99
C ARG A 23 5.37 6.21 -8.06
N GLY A 24 5.47 7.52 -8.25
CA GLY A 24 6.43 8.12 -9.18
C GLY A 24 7.87 7.77 -8.83
N GLU A 25 8.25 7.91 -7.56
CA GLU A 25 9.59 7.59 -7.08
C GLU A 25 9.90 6.10 -7.16
N ALA A 26 8.95 5.23 -6.80
CA ALA A 26 9.09 3.79 -6.93
C ALA A 26 9.34 3.37 -8.38
N GLU A 27 8.61 3.95 -9.34
CA GLU A 27 8.83 3.70 -10.78
C GLU A 27 10.19 4.20 -11.26
N ARG A 28 10.64 5.38 -10.80
CA ARG A 28 12.00 5.88 -11.09
C ARG A 28 13.07 4.93 -10.56
N ILE A 29 13.02 4.57 -9.28
CA ILE A 29 13.97 3.66 -8.64
C ILE A 29 13.98 2.31 -9.37
N LYS A 30 12.80 1.77 -9.71
CA LYS A 30 12.68 0.51 -10.46
C LYS A 30 13.35 0.60 -11.84
N SER A 31 13.17 1.72 -12.54
CA SER A 31 13.80 1.96 -13.84
C SER A 31 15.33 2.06 -13.72
N ASP A 32 15.82 2.81 -12.74
CA ASP A 32 17.25 2.98 -12.48
C ASP A 32 17.89 1.65 -12.10
N LEU A 33 17.23 0.89 -11.23
CA LEU A 33 17.67 -0.45 -10.83
C LEU A 33 17.75 -1.39 -12.04
N ARG A 34 16.75 -1.38 -12.93
CA ARG A 34 16.77 -2.19 -14.16
C ARG A 34 17.93 -1.82 -15.09
N ARG A 35 18.38 -0.56 -15.06
CA ARG A 35 19.51 -0.09 -15.87
C ARG A 35 20.86 -0.56 -15.31
N VAL A 36 21.05 -0.51 -13.99
CA VAL A 36 22.33 -0.86 -13.34
C VAL A 36 22.43 -2.35 -13.00
N MET A 37 21.29 -3.01 -12.80
CA MET A 37 21.15 -4.42 -12.51
C MET A 37 20.10 -5.02 -13.45
N PRO A 38 20.52 -5.41 -14.68
CA PRO A 38 19.62 -6.06 -15.61
C PRO A 38 19.00 -7.30 -14.94
N PRO A 39 17.67 -7.45 -14.97
CA PRO A 39 17.03 -8.58 -14.31
C PRO A 39 17.52 -9.87 -14.94
N LEU A 40 18.05 -10.77 -14.10
CA LEU A 40 18.33 -12.14 -14.48
C LEU A 40 17.00 -12.74 -14.97
N ARG A 41 17.00 -13.35 -16.16
CA ARG A 41 15.81 -14.01 -16.73
C ARG A 41 15.46 -15.21 -15.84
N THR A 42 14.72 -14.97 -14.76
CA THR A 42 14.15 -16.04 -13.95
C THR A 42 12.78 -16.37 -14.53
N SER A 43 12.62 -17.60 -15.01
CA SER A 43 11.30 -18.14 -15.36
C SER A 43 10.58 -18.48 -14.06
N ALA A 44 9.90 -17.52 -13.45
CA ALA A 44 9.06 -17.77 -12.27
C ALA A 44 7.57 -17.68 -12.66
N PRO A 45 6.72 -18.61 -12.20
CA PRO A 45 5.29 -18.59 -12.48
C PRO A 45 4.62 -17.43 -11.73
N ALA A 46 3.54 -16.89 -12.30
CA ALA A 46 2.78 -15.78 -11.75
C ALA A 46 2.26 -16.11 -10.34
N VAL A 47 2.90 -15.56 -9.31
CA VAL A 47 2.36 -15.52 -7.96
C VAL A 47 1.26 -14.47 -7.96
N ALA A 48 0.04 -14.86 -7.59
CA ALA A 48 -1.08 -13.96 -7.44
C ALA A 48 -0.73 -12.87 -6.41
N GLU A 49 -0.78 -11.61 -6.83
CA GLU A 49 -0.49 -10.46 -5.99
C GLU A 49 -1.46 -10.42 -4.79
N PRO A 50 -0.97 -10.18 -3.56
CA PRO A 50 -1.86 -9.99 -2.42
C PRO A 50 -2.69 -8.72 -2.65
N VAL A 51 -4.02 -8.87 -2.73
CA VAL A 51 -4.94 -7.75 -2.79
C VAL A 51 -4.84 -7.00 -1.47
N TRP A 52 -4.28 -5.78 -1.49
CA TRP A 52 -4.25 -4.91 -0.33
C TRP A 52 -5.66 -4.39 -0.06
N SER A 53 -6.46 -5.19 0.65
CA SER A 53 -7.70 -4.72 1.27
C SER A 53 -7.32 -3.92 2.51
N GLY A 54 -7.35 -2.59 2.39
CA GLY A 54 -6.96 -1.65 3.44
C GLY A 54 -7.83 -1.69 4.70
N ALA A 55 -7.71 -2.74 5.50
CA ALA A 55 -8.18 -2.79 6.88
C ALA A 55 -6.96 -2.85 7.80
N PRO A 56 -6.84 -1.98 8.81
CA PRO A 56 -5.82 -2.15 9.83
C PRO A 56 -6.10 -3.46 10.57
N ALA A 57 -5.15 -4.39 10.52
CA ALA A 57 -5.14 -5.64 11.29
C ALA A 57 -4.91 -5.39 12.80
N GLY A 58 -5.58 -4.37 13.37
CA GLY A 58 -5.48 -3.97 14.76
C GLY A 58 -6.77 -4.14 15.57
N LEU A 59 -7.88 -4.55 14.95
CA LEU A 59 -9.16 -4.76 15.63
C LEU A 59 -9.74 -6.17 15.46
N ALA A 60 -8.95 -7.14 14.99
CA ALA A 60 -9.35 -8.53 15.08
C ALA A 60 -9.28 -8.95 16.56
N LEU A 61 -10.40 -8.77 17.28
CA LEU A 61 -10.60 -9.31 18.63
C LEU A 61 -10.29 -10.82 18.61
N PRO A 62 -9.52 -11.34 19.58
CA PRO A 62 -9.32 -12.77 19.70
C PRO A 62 -10.68 -13.46 19.92
N PRO A 63 -10.90 -14.68 19.38
CA PRO A 63 -12.18 -15.40 19.45
C PRO A 63 -12.60 -15.86 20.86
N GLY A 64 -12.05 -15.26 21.92
CA GLY A 64 -12.35 -15.57 23.33
C GLY A 64 -13.09 -14.47 24.10
N ALA A 65 -13.41 -13.32 23.50
CA ALA A 65 -14.02 -12.19 24.22
C ALA A 65 -15.56 -12.11 24.16
N GLN A 66 -16.25 -13.13 23.63
CA GLN A 66 -17.72 -13.16 23.51
C GLN A 66 -18.43 -14.07 24.53
N GLN A 67 -17.75 -14.56 25.56
CA GLN A 67 -18.42 -15.34 26.61
C GLN A 67 -17.99 -14.86 27.99
N GLY A 68 -18.92 -14.18 28.68
CA GLY A 68 -18.77 -13.62 30.03
C GLY A 68 -19.83 -12.58 30.31
#